data_AF-A0A158CX70-F1
#
_entry.id   AF-A0A158CX70-F1
#
_cell.length_a   1.000
_cell.length_b   1.000
_cell.length_c   1.000
_cell.angle_alpha   90.00
_cell.angle_beta   90.00
_cell.angle_gamma   90.00
#
_symmetry.space_group_name_H-M   'P 1'
#
loop_
_entity.id
_entity.type
_entity.pdbx_description
1 polymer ?
#
loop_
_entity_poly.entity_id
_entity_poly.type
_entity_poly.pdbx_seq_one_letter_code
_entity_poly.pdbx_strand_id
1 'polypeptide(L)'
;MRRLLVVMVSLVVSAMSLHTNADERHDRRRHDEQRIFKLFDAQGRLVGRVASYGGYDGVFLTINGALVFAQITRLNNGASEYDSAKFQWLTYGPFNYSTTDCSGSPLITPGSGPRPSIAMRTGADVTLLIAGDTDSSPARIVAVFDGKQCTPPPYIGHMPPSTDPVAAFTAETSYPLTAHYPEPLTISY
;
A
#
# COMPACT_ATOMS: atom_id res chain seq x y z
N MET A 1 -19.70 -73.58 -17.14
CA MET A 1 -19.79 -72.48 -16.14
C MET A 1 -18.42 -71.84 -15.86
N ARG A 2 -17.69 -71.38 -16.90
CA ARG A 2 -16.34 -70.80 -16.75
C ARG A 2 -16.14 -69.48 -17.51
N ARG A 3 -17.14 -69.06 -18.30
CA ARG A 3 -17.10 -67.82 -19.11
C ARG A 3 -17.85 -66.63 -18.48
N LEU A 4 -18.64 -66.86 -17.43
CA LEU A 4 -19.41 -65.81 -16.75
C LEU A 4 -18.62 -65.09 -15.64
N LEU A 5 -17.51 -65.66 -15.18
CA LEU A 5 -16.68 -65.09 -14.10
C LEU A 5 -15.68 -64.03 -14.57
N VAL A 6 -15.35 -63.98 -15.87
CA VAL A 6 -14.37 -63.02 -16.41
C VAL A 6 -14.99 -61.64 -16.67
N VAL A 7 -16.31 -61.56 -16.87
CA VAL A 7 -17.02 -60.30 -17.17
C VAL A 7 -17.36 -59.52 -15.90
N MET A 8 -17.48 -60.17 -14.73
CA MET A 8 -17.76 -59.48 -13.46
C MET A 8 -16.52 -58.82 -12.83
N VAL A 9 -15.31 -59.32 -13.13
CA VAL A 9 -14.07 -58.73 -12.58
C VAL A 9 -13.67 -57.44 -13.31
N SER A 10 -14.18 -57.21 -14.53
CA SER A 10 -13.87 -56.02 -15.34
C SER A 10 -14.69 -54.78 -14.95
N LEU A 11 -15.79 -54.93 -14.20
CA LEU A 11 -16.68 -53.82 -13.84
C LEU A 11 -16.38 -53.17 -12.48
N VAL A 12 -15.61 -53.82 -11.60
CA VAL A 12 -15.31 -53.29 -10.25
C VAL A 12 -14.03 -52.43 -10.24
N VAL A 13 -13.17 -52.55 -11.25
CA VAL A 13 -11.92 -51.77 -11.32
C VAL A 13 -12.13 -50.34 -11.86
N SER A 14 -13.26 -50.05 -12.50
CA SER A 14 -13.51 -48.74 -13.12
C SER A 14 -14.07 -47.67 -12.19
N ALA A 15 -14.42 -47.99 -10.94
CA ALA A 15 -15.05 -47.05 -10.02
C ALA A 15 -14.10 -46.39 -8.99
N MET A 16 -12.82 -46.75 -8.96
CA MET A 16 -11.86 -46.25 -7.94
C MET A 16 -10.91 -45.14 -8.43
N SER A 17 -11.00 -44.70 -9.69
CA SER A 17 -9.99 -43.79 -10.27
C SER A 17 -10.37 -42.30 -10.25
N LEU A 18 -11.32 -41.87 -9.41
CA LEU A 18 -11.80 -40.48 -9.35
C LEU A 18 -11.54 -39.80 -8.00
N HIS A 19 -10.42 -40.07 -7.33
CA HIS A 19 -10.06 -39.33 -6.10
C HIS A 19 -8.55 -39.09 -5.95
N THR A 20 -7.89 -38.47 -6.94
CA THR A 20 -6.53 -37.95 -6.75
C THR A 20 -6.29 -36.71 -7.62
N ASN A 21 -6.98 -35.60 -7.35
CA ASN A 21 -6.65 -34.29 -7.99
C ASN A 21 -7.16 -33.06 -7.21
N ALA A 22 -7.56 -33.22 -5.94
CA ALA A 22 -7.97 -32.09 -5.10
C ALA A 22 -6.86 -31.60 -4.16
N ASP A 23 -5.90 -32.46 -3.80
CA ASP A 23 -4.85 -32.13 -2.82
C ASP A 23 -3.70 -31.30 -3.42
N GLU A 24 -3.29 -31.57 -4.66
CA GLU A 24 -2.21 -30.83 -5.33
C GLU A 24 -2.49 -29.33 -5.49
N ARG A 25 -3.77 -28.94 -5.63
CA ARG A 25 -4.14 -27.52 -5.74
C ARG A 25 -4.01 -26.80 -4.41
N HIS A 26 -4.29 -27.47 -3.29
CA HIS A 26 -4.12 -26.89 -1.97
C HIS A 26 -2.65 -26.74 -1.61
N ASP A 27 -1.82 -27.74 -1.93
CA ASP A 27 -0.38 -27.67 -1.68
C ASP A 27 0.32 -26.63 -2.56
N ARG A 28 0.00 -26.53 -3.85
CA ARG A 28 0.54 -25.45 -4.71
C ARG A 28 0.16 -24.07 -4.19
N ARG A 29 -1.08 -23.87 -3.76
CA ARG A 29 -1.55 -22.58 -3.22
C ARG A 29 -0.83 -22.21 -1.93
N ARG A 30 -0.59 -23.18 -1.05
CA ARG A 30 0.18 -23.00 0.20
C ARG A 30 1.64 -22.66 -0.10
N HIS A 31 2.20 -23.29 -1.12
CA HIS A 31 3.59 -23.08 -1.54
C HIS A 31 3.81 -21.71 -2.20
N ASP A 32 2.84 -21.22 -2.97
CA ASP A 32 2.85 -19.88 -3.56
C ASP A 32 2.61 -18.79 -2.51
N GLU A 33 1.73 -19.00 -1.51
CA GLU A 33 1.55 -18.05 -0.41
C GLU A 33 2.77 -17.90 0.50
N GLN A 34 3.64 -18.92 0.54
CA GLN A 34 4.95 -18.87 1.20
C GLN A 34 6.01 -18.14 0.36
N ARG A 35 5.77 -17.83 -0.91
CA ARG A 35 6.69 -17.11 -1.80
C ARG A 35 6.31 -15.65 -2.03
N ILE A 36 5.30 -15.14 -1.33
CA ILE A 36 4.88 -13.74 -1.45
C ILE A 36 5.62 -12.93 -0.38
N PHE A 37 6.30 -11.87 -0.80
CA PHE A 37 6.89 -10.90 0.12
C PHE A 37 5.81 -10.27 1.01
N LYS A 38 6.09 -10.27 2.31
CA LYS A 38 5.25 -9.72 3.36
C LYS A 38 6.02 -8.63 4.08
N LEU A 39 5.30 -7.61 4.50
CA LEU A 39 5.81 -6.51 5.29
C LEU A 39 5.51 -6.79 6.77
N PHE A 40 6.52 -6.65 7.61
CA PHE A 40 6.43 -6.80 9.05
C PHE A 40 6.87 -5.50 9.74
N ASP A 41 6.21 -5.18 10.85
CA ASP A 41 6.57 -4.03 11.68
C ASP A 41 7.79 -4.33 12.58
N ALA A 42 8.23 -3.33 13.34
CA ALA A 42 9.38 -3.45 14.25
C ALA A 42 9.19 -4.48 15.38
N GLN A 43 7.96 -4.92 15.64
CA GLN A 43 7.66 -5.98 16.60
C GLN A 43 7.49 -7.35 15.92
N GLY A 44 7.73 -7.44 14.62
CA GLY A 44 7.57 -8.67 13.84
C GLY A 44 6.11 -9.02 13.56
N ARG A 45 5.17 -8.08 13.73
CA ARG A 45 3.76 -8.32 13.38
C ARG A 45 3.58 -8.13 11.88
N LEU A 46 2.82 -9.03 11.27
CA LEU A 46 2.47 -8.95 9.85
C LEU A 46 1.60 -7.71 9.62
N VAL A 47 2.05 -6.84 8.73
CA VAL A 47 1.30 -5.68 8.27
C VAL A 47 0.46 -6.02 7.04
N GLY A 48 1.06 -6.72 6.07
CA GLY A 48 0.37 -7.10 4.84
C GLY A 48 1.29 -7.71 3.78
N ARG A 49 0.71 -8.08 2.64
CA ARG A 49 1.45 -8.51 1.45
C ARG A 49 2.01 -7.29 0.74
N VAL A 50 3.29 -7.33 0.38
CA VAL A 50 3.93 -6.27 -0.40
C VAL A 50 3.34 -6.29 -1.81
N ALA A 51 2.99 -5.11 -2.31
CA ALA A 51 2.49 -4.89 -3.66
C ALA A 51 3.05 -3.59 -4.23
N SER A 52 3.03 -3.47 -5.55
CA SER A 52 3.39 -2.24 -6.26
C SER A 52 2.12 -1.56 -6.81
N TYR A 53 2.01 -0.26 -6.61
CA TYR A 53 0.89 0.56 -7.12
C TYR A 53 1.41 1.96 -7.49
N GLY A 54 1.04 2.45 -8.68
CA GLY A 54 1.45 3.78 -9.14
C GLY A 54 2.96 4.00 -9.23
N GLY A 55 3.75 2.93 -9.37
CA GLY A 55 5.22 3.00 -9.40
C GLY A 55 5.91 2.95 -8.03
N TYR A 56 5.15 2.74 -6.95
CA TYR A 56 5.66 2.64 -5.59
C TYR A 56 5.38 1.26 -4.98
N ASP A 57 6.27 0.81 -4.10
CA ASP A 57 6.06 -0.38 -3.29
C ASP A 57 5.40 -0.04 -1.95
N GLY A 58 4.58 -0.95 -1.44
CA GLY A 58 3.80 -0.71 -0.24
C GLY A 58 2.90 -1.87 0.12
N VAL A 59 1.89 -1.59 0.93
CA VAL A 59 0.87 -2.54 1.35
C VAL A 59 -0.52 -1.95 1.21
N PHE A 60 -1.48 -2.77 0.84
CA PHE A 60 -2.89 -2.40 0.93
C PHE A 60 -3.39 -2.61 2.36
N LEU A 61 -4.01 -1.59 2.93
CA LEU A 61 -4.62 -1.64 4.26
C LEU A 61 -6.12 -1.40 4.12
N THR A 62 -6.91 -2.15 4.88
CA THR A 62 -8.35 -1.86 5.03
C THR A 62 -8.54 -1.07 6.31
N ILE A 63 -8.89 0.21 6.19
CA ILE A 63 -9.04 1.13 7.32
C ILE A 63 -10.46 1.69 7.26
N ASN A 64 -11.26 1.45 8.29
CA ASN A 64 -12.67 1.87 8.34
C ASN A 64 -13.48 1.47 7.10
N GLY A 65 -13.18 0.30 6.51
CA GLY A 65 -13.82 -0.20 5.30
C GLY A 65 -13.26 0.37 3.98
N ALA A 66 -12.36 1.35 4.02
CA ALA A 66 -11.68 1.87 2.83
C ALA A 66 -10.39 1.10 2.56
N LEU A 67 -10.18 0.71 1.30
CA LEU A 67 -8.93 0.08 0.84
C LEU A 67 -7.94 1.18 0.41
N VAL A 68 -6.91 1.40 1.21
CA VAL A 68 -5.86 2.40 0.98
C VAL A 68 -4.53 1.73 0.66
N PHE A 69 -3.62 2.46 0.03
CA PHE A 69 -2.27 1.99 -0.25
C PHE A 69 -1.25 2.79 0.58
N ALA A 70 -0.60 2.12 1.53
CA ALA A 70 0.44 2.70 2.36
C ALA A 70 1.81 2.36 1.77
N GLN A 71 2.48 3.38 1.27
CA GLN A 71 3.77 3.25 0.58
C GLN A 71 4.92 3.10 1.57
N ILE A 72 5.94 2.35 1.18
CA ILE A 72 7.19 2.19 1.94
C ILE A 72 8.38 2.66 1.12
N THR A 73 9.45 3.01 1.80
CA THR A 73 10.75 3.30 1.20
C THR A 73 11.86 2.70 2.05
N ARG A 74 13.05 2.56 1.48
CA ARG A 74 14.21 2.09 2.25
C ARG A 74 14.49 3.06 3.39
N LEU A 75 14.83 2.53 4.56
CA LEU A 75 15.20 3.34 5.71
C LEU A 75 16.48 4.11 5.35
N ASN A 76 16.40 5.44 5.42
CA ASN A 76 17.53 6.32 5.19
C ASN A 76 18.03 6.85 6.55
N ASN A 77 19.20 6.38 6.98
CA ASN A 77 19.81 6.77 8.25
C ASN A 77 20.56 8.12 8.20
N GLY A 78 20.37 8.91 7.14
CA GLY A 78 20.85 10.30 7.06
C GLY A 78 22.30 10.47 6.58
N ALA A 79 23.00 9.40 6.21
CA ALA A 79 24.38 9.50 5.69
C ALA A 79 24.70 8.35 4.74
N SER A 80 24.26 8.44 3.47
CA SER A 80 24.65 7.57 2.33
C SER A 80 24.48 6.04 2.46
N GLU A 81 24.12 5.52 3.63
CA GLU A 81 23.94 4.10 3.92
C GLU A 81 22.45 3.82 4.14
N TYR A 82 21.84 3.22 3.13
CA TYR A 82 20.56 2.55 3.31
C TYR A 82 20.80 1.24 4.05
N ASP A 83 20.14 1.03 5.20
CA ASP A 83 20.08 -0.30 5.79
C ASP A 83 19.26 -1.17 4.82
N SER A 84 19.94 -2.04 4.08
CA SER A 84 19.38 -2.68 2.88
C SER A 84 18.22 -3.62 3.18
N ALA A 85 18.03 -3.99 4.45
CA ALA A 85 16.97 -4.86 4.92
C ALA A 85 15.83 -4.12 5.66
N LYS A 86 15.99 -2.82 5.93
CA LYS A 86 15.01 -2.03 6.69
C LYS A 86 14.31 -1.00 5.83
N PHE A 87 13.03 -0.83 6.12
CA PHE A 87 12.13 0.07 5.43
C PHE A 87 11.45 0.99 6.44
N GLN A 88 10.84 2.05 5.92
CA GLN A 88 10.03 3.00 6.65
C GLN A 88 8.83 3.38 5.79
N TRP A 89 7.78 3.91 6.41
CA TRP A 89 6.67 4.53 5.73
C TRP A 89 7.18 5.69 4.88
N LEU A 90 6.82 5.67 3.60
CA LEU A 90 7.16 6.75 2.68
C LEU A 90 6.24 7.93 2.97
N THR A 91 6.82 8.99 3.51
CA THR A 91 6.13 10.27 3.74
C THR A 91 6.63 11.27 2.71
N TYR A 92 5.98 11.32 1.55
CA TYR A 92 6.41 12.18 0.44
C TYR A 92 6.00 13.64 0.71
N GLY A 93 6.97 14.46 1.14
CA GLY A 93 6.94 15.90 0.95
C GLY A 93 7.58 16.26 -0.40
N PRO A 94 7.21 17.37 -1.04
CA PRO A 94 6.40 18.45 -0.46
C PRO A 94 4.89 18.19 -0.46
N PHE A 95 4.17 18.72 0.53
CA PHE A 95 2.71 18.63 0.64
C PHE A 95 2.03 19.91 0.13
N ASN A 96 1.02 19.77 -0.73
CA ASN A 96 0.33 20.91 -1.34
C ASN A 96 -0.84 21.38 -0.47
N TYR A 97 -1.06 22.69 -0.37
CA TYR A 97 -2.14 23.30 0.41
C TYR A 97 -2.93 24.33 -0.40
N SER A 98 -4.20 24.48 -0.05
CA SER A 98 -5.08 25.55 -0.56
C SER A 98 -5.10 26.81 0.31
N THR A 99 -4.31 26.83 1.38
CA THR A 99 -4.11 27.98 2.28
C THR A 99 -2.65 28.44 2.22
N THR A 100 -2.41 29.75 2.33
CA THR A 100 -1.07 30.33 2.19
C THR A 100 -0.14 30.07 3.37
N ASP A 101 -0.71 29.68 4.50
CA ASP A 101 -0.03 29.36 5.75
C ASP A 101 0.05 27.85 6.01
N CYS A 102 -0.37 27.02 5.05
CA CYS A 102 -0.46 25.57 5.16
C CYS A 102 -1.32 25.12 6.35
N SER A 103 -2.31 25.93 6.74
CA SER A 103 -3.32 25.54 7.72
C SER A 103 -4.29 24.52 7.13
N GLY A 104 -4.85 23.67 7.99
CA GLY A 104 -5.76 22.60 7.60
C GLY A 104 -5.03 21.34 7.11
N SER A 105 -5.73 20.52 6.33
CA SER A 105 -5.14 19.30 5.75
C SER A 105 -4.54 19.59 4.38
N PRO A 106 -3.41 18.94 4.03
CA PRO A 106 -2.89 19.00 2.67
C PRO A 106 -3.86 18.37 1.67
N LEU A 107 -3.71 18.78 0.41
CA LEU A 107 -4.40 18.21 -0.73
C LEU A 107 -3.86 16.81 -1.02
N ILE A 108 -4.78 15.85 -1.14
CA ILE A 108 -4.49 14.47 -1.56
C ILE A 108 -4.68 14.39 -3.07
N THR A 109 -3.66 13.96 -3.80
CA THR A 109 -3.75 13.79 -5.25
C THR A 109 -4.43 12.46 -5.62
N PRO A 110 -5.15 12.42 -6.75
CA PRO A 110 -5.65 11.17 -7.32
C PRO A 110 -4.51 10.19 -7.62
N GLY A 111 -4.82 8.89 -7.64
CA GLY A 111 -3.88 7.86 -8.06
C GLY A 111 -2.90 7.37 -6.99
N SER A 112 -3.07 7.78 -5.73
CA SER A 112 -2.26 7.28 -4.59
C SER A 112 -2.74 5.93 -4.03
N GLY A 113 -3.94 5.47 -4.41
CA GLY A 113 -4.52 4.18 -4.02
C GLY A 113 -5.98 4.08 -4.48
N PRO A 114 -6.66 2.94 -4.25
CA PRO A 114 -8.09 2.78 -4.53
C PRO A 114 -8.93 3.83 -3.80
N ARG A 115 -8.70 3.99 -2.49
CA ARG A 115 -9.01 5.22 -1.76
C ARG A 115 -7.75 6.08 -1.71
N PRO A 116 -7.74 7.30 -2.29
CA PRO A 116 -6.58 8.19 -2.24
C PRO A 116 -6.15 8.49 -0.81
N SER A 117 -4.84 8.44 -0.57
CA SER A 117 -4.26 8.68 0.75
C SER A 117 -2.81 9.12 0.65
N ILE A 118 -2.35 9.92 1.62
CA ILE A 118 -0.94 10.32 1.73
C ILE A 118 -0.45 10.16 3.16
N ALA A 119 0.80 9.74 3.34
CA ALA A 119 1.41 9.64 4.66
C ALA A 119 2.21 10.91 4.98
N MET A 120 1.99 11.47 6.16
CA MET A 120 2.71 12.62 6.68
C MET A 120 3.52 12.21 7.90
N ARG A 121 4.76 12.72 7.99
CA ARG A 121 5.61 12.55 9.17
C ARG A 121 5.61 13.81 10.02
N THR A 122 5.48 13.65 11.33
CA THR A 122 5.66 14.72 12.31
C THR A 122 6.52 14.17 13.45
N GLY A 123 7.78 14.62 13.51
CA GLY A 123 8.76 14.01 14.40
C GLY A 123 8.98 12.53 14.07
N ALA A 124 8.78 11.65 15.04
CA ALA A 124 8.88 10.20 14.86
C ALA A 124 7.59 9.57 14.33
N ASP A 125 6.47 10.29 14.36
CA ASP A 125 5.15 9.72 14.07
C ASP A 125 4.77 9.86 12.59
N VAL A 126 4.16 8.82 12.05
CA VAL A 126 3.59 8.82 10.70
C VAL A 126 2.09 8.63 10.78
N THR A 127 1.37 9.55 10.14
CA THR A 127 -0.08 9.50 10.01
C THR A 127 -0.46 9.40 8.55
N LEU A 128 -1.30 8.44 8.21
CA LEU A 128 -1.92 8.33 6.89
C LEU A 128 -3.18 9.18 6.86
N LEU A 129 -3.21 10.19 6.01
CA LEU A 129 -4.40 10.98 5.70
C LEU A 129 -5.15 10.31 4.57
N ILE A 130 -6.44 10.09 4.75
CA ILE A 130 -7.28 9.28 3.85
C ILE A 130 -8.40 10.19 3.32
N ALA A 131 -8.55 10.21 1.99
CA ALA A 131 -9.62 10.95 1.33
C ALA A 131 -11.00 10.39 1.71
N GLY A 132 -12.03 11.21 1.53
CA GLY A 132 -13.43 10.78 1.67
C GLY A 132 -13.93 9.86 0.55
N ASP A 133 -15.19 9.42 0.68
CA ASP A 133 -15.90 8.66 -0.36
C ASP A 133 -16.65 9.52 -1.37
N THR A 134 -15.99 10.59 -1.82
CA THR A 134 -16.53 11.53 -2.79
C THR A 134 -15.60 11.63 -3.98
N ASP A 135 -16.09 12.17 -5.10
CA ASP A 135 -15.25 12.53 -6.22
C ASP A 135 -14.24 13.62 -5.84
N SER A 136 -13.11 13.66 -6.55
CA SER A 136 -12.16 14.77 -6.43
C SER A 136 -12.83 16.07 -6.85
N SER A 137 -12.43 17.17 -6.23
CA SER A 137 -12.88 18.50 -6.61
C SER A 137 -11.71 19.36 -7.11
N PRO A 138 -11.97 20.39 -7.94
CA PRO A 138 -10.93 21.33 -8.34
C PRO A 138 -10.41 22.11 -7.13
N ALA A 139 -9.10 22.04 -6.87
CA ALA A 139 -8.42 22.79 -5.81
C ALA A 139 -7.25 23.58 -6.39
N ARG A 140 -7.01 24.78 -5.85
CA ARG A 140 -5.81 25.56 -6.18
C ARG A 140 -4.71 25.26 -5.16
N ILE A 141 -3.51 25.03 -5.65
CA ILE A 141 -2.31 24.92 -4.83
C ILE A 141 -1.77 26.33 -4.65
N VAL A 142 -1.81 26.85 -3.43
CA VAL A 142 -1.34 28.21 -3.10
C VAL A 142 -0.11 28.20 -2.22
N ALA A 143 0.17 27.06 -1.58
CA ALA A 143 1.37 26.86 -0.80
C ALA A 143 1.80 25.39 -0.79
N VAL A 144 3.05 25.18 -0.41
CA VAL A 144 3.73 23.90 -0.36
C VAL A 144 4.48 23.82 0.96
N PHE A 145 4.31 22.72 1.70
CA PHE A 145 5.02 22.43 2.93
C PHE A 145 6.11 21.37 2.71
N ASP A 146 7.36 21.71 3.00
CA ASP A 146 8.51 20.81 2.82
C ASP A 146 8.85 19.99 4.08
N GLY A 147 8.02 20.05 5.12
CA GLY A 147 8.30 19.47 6.44
C GLY A 147 8.89 20.47 7.45
N LYS A 148 9.30 21.65 7.00
CA LYS A 148 9.89 22.70 7.85
C LYS A 148 9.18 24.03 7.71
N GLN A 149 8.81 24.40 6.48
CA GLN A 149 8.31 25.72 6.14
C GLN A 149 7.22 25.64 5.09
N CYS A 150 6.25 26.53 5.22
CA CYS A 150 5.20 26.73 4.22
C CYS A 150 5.65 27.84 3.27
N THR A 151 5.79 27.52 2.00
CA THR A 151 6.24 28.46 0.97
C THR A 151 5.29 28.46 -0.22
N PRO A 152 5.24 29.56 -1.01
CA PRO A 152 4.53 29.54 -2.27
C PRO A 152 5.06 28.44 -3.20
N PRO A 153 4.25 27.90 -4.13
CA PRO A 153 4.69 26.87 -5.05
C PRO A 153 5.93 27.33 -5.82
N PRO A 154 6.95 26.46 -5.99
CA PRO A 154 8.22 26.87 -6.56
C PRO A 154 8.09 27.19 -8.05
N TYR A 155 8.94 28.09 -8.54
CA TYR A 155 9.17 28.26 -9.96
C TYR A 155 9.91 27.03 -10.51
N ILE A 156 9.49 26.53 -11.67
CA ILE A 156 10.21 25.49 -12.40
C ILE A 156 11.00 26.20 -13.51
N GLY A 157 12.27 26.53 -13.21
CA GLY A 157 13.10 27.34 -14.09
C GLY A 157 12.52 28.75 -14.26
N HIS A 158 12.15 29.10 -15.50
CA HIS A 158 11.51 30.39 -15.81
C HIS A 158 9.97 30.31 -15.87
N MET A 159 9.38 29.15 -15.60
CA MET A 159 7.92 28.99 -15.61
C MET A 159 7.36 29.35 -14.23
N PRO A 160 6.41 30.30 -14.13
CA PRO A 160 5.69 30.53 -12.90
C PRO A 160 4.91 29.28 -12.52
N PRO A 161 4.67 29.06 -11.21
CA PRO A 161 3.82 27.96 -10.78
C PRO A 161 2.43 28.08 -11.43
N SER A 162 1.89 26.94 -11.85
CA SER A 162 0.54 26.91 -12.41
C SER A 162 -0.46 27.43 -11.38
N THR A 163 -1.36 28.30 -11.83
CA THR A 163 -2.48 28.76 -11.01
C THR A 163 -3.74 27.96 -11.29
N ASP A 164 -3.72 27.07 -12.29
CA ASP A 164 -4.89 26.30 -12.69
C ASP A 164 -5.30 25.32 -11.59
N PRO A 165 -6.61 25.15 -11.34
CA PRO A 165 -7.09 24.15 -10.41
C PRO A 165 -6.68 22.74 -10.83
N VAL A 166 -6.30 21.93 -9.84
CA VAL A 166 -6.01 20.49 -10.01
C VAL A 166 -7.10 19.67 -9.34
N ALA A 167 -7.35 18.47 -9.86
CA ALA A 167 -8.22 17.51 -9.16
C ALA A 167 -7.54 17.08 -7.86
N ALA A 168 -8.21 17.28 -6.73
CA ALA A 168 -7.69 16.92 -5.42
C ALA A 168 -8.81 16.47 -4.47
N PHE A 169 -8.41 15.78 -3.41
CA PHE A 169 -9.28 15.41 -2.29
C PHE A 169 -8.79 16.11 -1.03
N THR A 170 -9.73 16.40 -0.13
CA THR A 170 -9.42 16.72 1.27
C THR A 170 -9.38 15.43 2.09
N ALA A 171 -8.53 15.42 3.12
CA ALA A 171 -8.54 14.33 4.08
C ALA A 171 -9.88 14.33 4.85
N GLU A 172 -10.55 13.19 4.93
CA GLU A 172 -11.75 13.00 5.75
C GLU A 172 -11.41 12.28 7.04
N THR A 173 -10.50 11.32 6.96
CA THR A 173 -10.05 10.54 8.11
C THR A 173 -8.53 10.45 8.16
N SER A 174 -8.01 10.09 9.33
CA SER A 174 -6.58 9.86 9.53
C SER A 174 -6.35 8.56 10.29
N TYR A 175 -5.20 7.94 10.05
CA TYR A 175 -4.81 6.69 10.68
C TYR A 175 -3.34 6.75 11.13
N PRO A 176 -3.03 6.54 12.42
CA PRO A 176 -1.68 6.67 12.94
C PRO A 176 -0.86 5.41 12.60
N LEU A 177 -0.20 5.41 11.44
CA LEU A 177 0.57 4.28 10.94
C LEU A 177 1.62 3.80 11.93
N THR A 178 2.44 4.68 12.51
CA THR A 178 3.50 4.26 13.45
C THR A 178 2.96 3.75 14.78
N ALA A 179 1.78 4.20 15.21
CA ALA A 179 1.15 3.69 16.42
C ALA A 179 0.64 2.25 16.23
N HIS A 180 0.14 1.93 15.02
CA HIS A 180 -0.36 0.59 14.71
C HIS A 180 0.72 -0.35 14.16
N TYR A 181 1.69 0.18 13.42
CA TYR A 181 2.73 -0.53 12.67
C TYR A 181 4.06 0.26 12.77
N PRO A 182 4.75 0.14 13.91
CA PRO A 182 5.96 0.92 14.18
C PRO A 182 7.13 0.51 13.29
N GLU A 183 7.97 1.49 13.01
CA GLU A 183 9.19 1.36 12.22
C GLU A 183 10.38 0.95 13.12
N PRO A 184 11.47 0.38 12.56
CA PRO A 184 11.67 0.06 11.15
C PRO A 184 10.86 -1.15 10.69
N LEU A 185 10.41 -1.10 9.44
CA LEU A 185 9.69 -2.16 8.77
C LEU A 185 10.68 -3.14 8.10
N THR A 186 10.26 -4.38 7.91
CA THR A 186 11.08 -5.42 7.27
C THR A 186 10.27 -6.20 6.24
N ILE A 187 10.94 -6.67 5.18
CA ILE A 187 10.32 -7.52 4.16
C ILE A 187 10.88 -8.93 4.28
N SER A 188 10.00 -9.92 4.37
CA SER A 188 10.37 -11.35 4.40
C SER A 188 9.25 -12.23 3.80
N TYR A 189 9.43 -13.55 3.80
CA TYR A 189 8.51 -14.54 3.20
C TYR A 189 7.58 -15.19 4.23
#